data_AF-A0A1H1X4T1-F1
#
_entry.id   AF-A0A1H1X4T1-F1
#
_cell.length_a   1.000
_cell.length_b   1.000
_cell.length_c   1.000
_cell.angle_alpha   90.00
_cell.angle_beta   90.00
_cell.angle_gamma   90.00
#
_symmetry.space_group_name_H-M   'P 1'
#
loop_
_entity.id
_entity.type
_entity.pdbx_description
1 polymer ?
#
loop_
_entity_poly.entity_id
_entity_poly.type
_entity_poly.pdbx_seq_one_letter_code
_entity_poly.pdbx_strand_id
1 'polypeptide(L)'
;MNVNERIENICTKVPAFIPLYNVRVRHYVIKQHIQNVFNQFEKYFSQGFDKKEIEWFRLFLLLHDLGKSIAYKNGNINNQTIETVKLLEQYESELELSKKELSTFTALLRASSIGKYMESKISLNDSYDNIIKQSKIVGMMPLADFFYFLSVYYQCDIASYTGDAGGIPYLEHLFEYQKGEKIYCEKKKLLKLSEVYTHKYDTLSNKILEYNKSQINKNKVNLATQDISLKVLDKIDLSKFEKPKKEIKKNKENLYIIDTNVFVDYPDIISKINKKYPVILSAKVIDELDNLKSKLDNESKRNVQKALKSINGHLDTRDLRMEISDISLLPVDFNKHSPDNQILTVALKFKSENPILLTSDNGLQVKAKGLKLTTITLREFLNQLKRR
;
A
#
# COMPACT_ATOMS: atom_id res chain seq x y z
N MET A 1 -32.16 2.97 -17.82
CA MET A 1 -32.33 2.81 -16.37
C MET A 1 -31.64 3.97 -15.68
N ASN A 2 -32.41 4.80 -14.98
CA ASN A 2 -31.86 5.94 -14.25
C ASN A 2 -31.09 5.46 -13.00
N VAL A 3 -30.35 6.37 -12.34
CA VAL A 3 -29.52 6.02 -11.18
C VAL A 3 -30.33 5.45 -9.99
N ASN A 4 -31.57 5.90 -9.79
CA ASN A 4 -32.43 5.42 -8.71
C ASN A 4 -32.89 4.00 -8.94
N GLU A 5 -33.36 3.69 -10.15
CA GLU A 5 -33.76 2.34 -10.55
C GLU A 5 -32.56 1.36 -10.43
N ARG A 6 -31.34 1.81 -10.73
CA ARG A 6 -30.12 1.01 -10.53
C ARG A 6 -29.86 0.71 -9.06
N ILE A 7 -29.97 1.72 -8.19
CA ILE A 7 -29.79 1.54 -6.75
C ILE A 7 -30.88 0.63 -6.18
N GLU A 8 -32.13 0.80 -6.61
CA GLU A 8 -33.27 -0.03 -6.21
C GLU A 8 -33.07 -1.48 -6.64
N ASN A 9 -32.64 -1.73 -7.88
CA ASN A 9 -32.33 -3.09 -8.33
C ASN A 9 -31.21 -3.74 -7.53
N ILE A 10 -30.14 -2.99 -7.18
CA ILE A 10 -29.09 -3.48 -6.28
C ILE A 10 -29.68 -3.80 -4.90
N CYS A 11 -30.53 -2.94 -4.35
CA CYS A 11 -31.15 -3.15 -3.04
C CYS A 11 -32.15 -4.31 -3.02
N THR A 12 -32.82 -4.59 -4.14
CA THR A 12 -33.69 -5.77 -4.29
C THR A 12 -32.86 -7.05 -4.23
N LYS A 13 -31.69 -7.08 -4.86
CA LYS A 13 -30.75 -8.22 -4.80
C LYS A 13 -30.06 -8.32 -3.44
N VAL A 14 -29.70 -7.17 -2.84
CA VAL A 14 -28.97 -7.07 -1.57
C VAL A 14 -29.70 -6.12 -0.62
N PRO A 15 -30.76 -6.59 0.08
CA PRO A 15 -31.55 -5.72 0.99
C PRO A 15 -30.73 -5.09 2.12
N ALA A 16 -29.61 -5.73 2.50
CA ALA A 16 -28.68 -5.20 3.49
C ALA A 16 -28.05 -3.85 3.10
N PHE A 17 -28.05 -3.48 1.81
CA PHE A 17 -27.49 -2.20 1.35
C PHE A 17 -28.47 -1.02 1.53
N ILE A 18 -29.77 -1.26 1.68
CA ILE A 18 -30.79 -0.22 1.91
C ILE A 18 -30.40 0.72 3.06
N PRO A 19 -30.10 0.22 4.28
CA PRO A 19 -29.69 1.10 5.37
C PRO A 19 -28.34 1.77 5.10
N LEU A 20 -27.43 1.19 4.30
CA LEU A 20 -26.11 1.78 4.03
C LEU A 20 -26.24 2.99 3.10
N TYR A 21 -27.05 2.91 2.05
CA TYR A 21 -27.31 4.03 1.14
C TYR A 21 -27.97 5.21 1.86
N ASN A 22 -28.92 4.94 2.76
CA ASN A 22 -29.73 5.98 3.40
C ASN A 22 -29.07 6.62 4.65
N VAL A 23 -27.86 6.19 5.03
CA VAL A 23 -27.14 6.80 6.16
C VAL A 23 -26.64 8.20 5.79
N ARG A 24 -26.89 9.14 6.70
CA ARG A 24 -26.26 10.46 6.68
C ARG A 24 -24.84 10.35 7.26
N VAL A 25 -23.84 10.78 6.50
CA VAL A 25 -22.46 10.90 6.94
C VAL A 25 -22.06 12.37 6.85
N ARG A 26 -21.67 12.96 7.98
CA ARG A 26 -21.34 14.40 8.05
C ARG A 26 -22.48 15.26 7.49
N HIS A 27 -22.25 15.95 6.36
CA HIS A 27 -23.18 16.90 5.77
C HIS A 27 -24.04 16.33 4.63
N TYR A 28 -23.88 15.07 4.24
CA TYR A 28 -24.63 14.48 3.10
C TYR A 28 -25.13 13.05 3.39
N VAL A 29 -26.06 12.56 2.56
CA VAL A 29 -26.54 11.17 2.58
C VAL A 29 -25.76 10.37 1.54
N ILE A 30 -25.29 9.16 1.88
CA ILE A 30 -24.44 8.35 0.99
C ILE A 30 -25.09 8.15 -0.39
N LYS A 31 -26.40 7.86 -0.43
CA LYS A 31 -27.17 7.76 -1.67
C LYS A 31 -27.03 9.00 -2.55
N GLN A 32 -27.14 10.20 -1.98
CA GLN A 32 -27.04 11.45 -2.72
C GLN A 32 -25.62 11.66 -3.29
N HIS A 33 -24.59 11.38 -2.50
CA HIS A 33 -23.21 11.43 -2.99
C HIS A 33 -22.99 10.49 -4.17
N ILE A 34 -23.39 9.23 -4.02
CA ILE A 34 -23.25 8.22 -5.07
C ILE A 34 -24.02 8.62 -6.34
N GLN A 35 -25.22 9.19 -6.19
CA GLN A 35 -25.98 9.73 -7.32
C GLN A 35 -25.24 10.87 -8.02
N ASN A 36 -24.67 11.81 -7.27
CA ASN A 36 -23.90 12.92 -7.84
C ASN A 36 -22.67 12.39 -8.59
N VAL A 37 -21.91 11.45 -8.00
CA VAL A 37 -20.76 10.78 -8.65
C VAL A 37 -21.19 10.10 -9.95
N PHE A 38 -22.27 9.32 -9.91
CA PHE A 38 -22.81 8.63 -11.07
C PHE A 38 -23.25 9.61 -12.16
N ASN A 39 -23.92 10.70 -11.80
CA ASN A 39 -24.38 11.70 -12.76
C ASN A 39 -23.22 12.45 -13.41
N GLN A 40 -22.13 12.72 -12.69
CA GLN A 40 -20.90 13.28 -13.29
C GLN A 40 -20.29 12.30 -14.30
N PHE A 41 -20.28 11.00 -13.99
CA PHE A 41 -19.87 9.96 -14.93
C PHE A 41 -20.73 9.96 -16.20
N GLU A 42 -22.05 9.94 -16.04
CA GLU A 42 -23.00 9.95 -17.16
C GLU A 42 -22.84 11.20 -18.03
N LYS A 43 -22.67 12.37 -17.41
CA LYS A 43 -22.57 13.65 -18.12
C LYS A 43 -21.30 13.77 -18.94
N TYR A 44 -20.14 13.41 -18.38
CA TYR A 44 -18.85 13.76 -18.98
C TYR A 44 -18.05 12.58 -19.54
N PHE A 45 -18.29 11.35 -19.09
CA PHE A 45 -17.38 10.23 -19.39
C PHE A 45 -18.05 9.06 -20.10
N SER A 46 -19.34 8.82 -19.85
CA SER A 46 -20.08 7.64 -20.32
C SER A 46 -19.98 7.40 -21.83
N GLN A 47 -20.02 8.45 -22.64
CA GLN A 47 -19.97 8.35 -24.11
C GLN A 47 -18.63 7.82 -24.63
N GLY A 48 -17.55 8.00 -23.86
CA GLY A 48 -16.21 7.56 -24.22
C GLY A 48 -15.87 6.12 -23.83
N PHE A 49 -16.79 5.41 -23.16
CA PHE A 49 -16.59 4.05 -22.64
C PHE A 49 -17.16 2.99 -23.57
N ASP A 50 -16.47 1.86 -23.71
CA ASP A 50 -16.99 0.72 -24.45
C ASP A 50 -18.23 0.13 -23.75
N LYS A 51 -19.19 -0.36 -24.54
CA LYS A 51 -20.44 -0.94 -24.01
C LYS A 51 -20.22 -2.09 -23.01
N LYS A 52 -19.12 -2.83 -23.14
CA LYS A 52 -18.75 -3.90 -22.21
C LYS A 52 -18.18 -3.37 -20.90
N GLU A 53 -17.58 -2.18 -20.92
CA GLU A 53 -16.89 -1.60 -19.77
C GLU A 53 -17.79 -0.69 -18.95
N ILE A 54 -18.70 0.00 -19.63
CA ILE A 54 -19.57 1.00 -19.03
C ILE A 54 -20.46 0.42 -17.94
N GLU A 55 -21.00 -0.79 -18.10
CA GLU A 55 -21.93 -1.37 -17.11
C GLU A 55 -21.24 -1.81 -15.82
N TRP A 56 -20.07 -2.46 -15.91
CA TRP A 56 -19.34 -2.81 -14.69
C TRP A 56 -18.83 -1.55 -13.98
N PHE A 57 -18.42 -0.52 -14.74
CA PHE A 57 -17.93 0.72 -14.13
C PHE A 57 -19.07 1.51 -13.48
N ARG A 58 -20.26 1.54 -14.10
CA ARG A 58 -21.49 2.05 -13.48
C ARG A 58 -21.79 1.35 -12.17
N LEU A 59 -21.73 0.01 -12.14
CA LEU A 59 -21.93 -0.76 -10.91
C LEU A 59 -20.88 -0.42 -9.86
N PHE A 60 -19.61 -0.31 -10.24
CA PHE A 60 -18.53 0.11 -9.34
C PHE A 60 -18.82 1.47 -8.69
N LEU A 61 -19.22 2.48 -9.47
CA LEU A 61 -19.56 3.81 -8.94
C LEU A 61 -20.75 3.77 -7.99
N LEU A 62 -21.70 2.87 -8.19
CA LEU A 62 -22.84 2.72 -7.27
C LEU A 62 -22.44 2.07 -5.93
N LEU A 63 -21.34 1.33 -5.89
CA LEU A 63 -20.92 0.58 -4.69
C LEU A 63 -19.75 1.22 -3.93
N HIS A 64 -19.02 2.17 -4.54
CA HIS A 64 -17.70 2.60 -4.08
C HIS A 64 -17.65 3.12 -2.62
N ASP A 65 -18.69 3.82 -2.17
CA ASP A 65 -18.72 4.52 -0.86
C ASP A 65 -19.59 3.80 0.19
N LEU A 66 -20.08 2.58 -0.08
CA LEU A 66 -21.01 1.87 0.81
C LEU A 66 -20.43 1.61 2.22
N GLY A 67 -19.15 1.25 2.30
CA GLY A 67 -18.44 1.00 3.55
C GLY A 67 -18.26 2.22 4.44
N LYS A 68 -18.54 3.43 3.93
CA LYS A 68 -18.39 4.67 4.68
C LYS A 68 -19.36 4.77 5.85
N SER A 69 -20.58 4.28 5.69
CA SER A 69 -21.57 4.22 6.77
C SER A 69 -21.07 3.38 7.95
N ILE A 70 -20.46 2.21 7.65
CA ILE A 70 -19.94 1.27 8.65
C ILE A 70 -18.71 1.88 9.34
N ALA A 71 -17.75 2.38 8.56
CA ALA A 71 -16.54 3.01 9.08
C ALA A 71 -16.85 4.21 9.99
N TYR A 72 -17.85 5.02 9.63
CA TYR A 72 -18.31 6.15 10.43
C TYR A 72 -18.96 5.70 11.74
N LYS A 73 -19.87 4.70 11.71
CA LYS A 73 -20.48 4.14 12.92
C LYS A 73 -19.46 3.54 13.89
N ASN A 74 -18.41 2.92 13.36
CA ASN A 74 -17.34 2.30 14.15
C ASN A 74 -16.26 3.31 14.61
N GLY A 75 -16.42 4.60 14.34
CA GLY A 75 -15.47 5.64 14.75
C GLY A 75 -14.12 5.63 14.02
N ASN A 76 -13.93 4.76 13.02
CA ASN A 76 -12.67 4.65 12.28
C ASN A 76 -12.86 4.99 10.81
N ILE A 77 -12.80 6.29 10.50
CA ILE A 77 -13.02 6.83 9.17
C ILE A 77 -11.97 6.41 8.14
N ASN A 78 -10.85 5.83 8.56
CA ASN A 78 -9.80 5.36 7.64
C ASN A 78 -10.11 3.98 7.05
N ASN A 79 -11.10 3.26 7.59
CA ASN A 79 -11.45 1.91 7.17
C ASN A 79 -12.50 1.84 6.06
N GLN A 80 -12.98 2.96 5.52
CA GLN A 80 -14.07 3.00 4.51
C GLN A 80 -13.82 2.02 3.35
N THR A 81 -12.62 2.06 2.77
CA THR A 81 -12.21 1.15 1.69
C THR A 81 -12.23 -0.32 2.12
N ILE A 82 -11.78 -0.61 3.34
CA ILE A 82 -11.75 -1.98 3.87
C ILE A 82 -13.18 -2.50 4.04
N GLU A 83 -14.07 -1.68 4.60
CA GLU A 83 -15.47 -2.05 4.79
C GLU A 83 -16.21 -2.20 3.46
N THR A 84 -15.99 -1.33 2.47
CA THR A 84 -16.57 -1.50 1.13
C THR A 84 -16.10 -2.83 0.51
N VAL A 85 -14.80 -3.14 0.57
CA VAL A 85 -14.27 -4.39 0.01
C VAL A 85 -14.88 -5.62 0.70
N LYS A 86 -15.02 -5.61 2.03
CA LYS A 86 -15.69 -6.69 2.76
C LYS A 86 -17.13 -6.91 2.30
N LEU A 87 -17.88 -5.82 2.08
CA LEU A 87 -19.25 -5.91 1.57
C LEU A 87 -19.29 -6.50 0.16
N LEU A 88 -18.36 -6.11 -0.72
CA LEU A 88 -18.26 -6.66 -2.07
C LEU A 88 -17.92 -8.15 -2.06
N GLU A 89 -16.98 -8.57 -1.20
CA GLU A 89 -16.61 -9.98 -1.02
C GLU A 89 -17.77 -10.79 -0.41
N GLN A 90 -18.51 -10.20 0.54
CA GLN A 90 -19.63 -10.87 1.21
C GLN A 90 -20.82 -11.11 0.29
N TYR A 91 -21.13 -10.14 -0.59
CA TYR A 91 -22.31 -10.16 -1.46
C TYR A 91 -21.94 -10.35 -2.94
N GLU A 92 -20.77 -10.96 -3.24
CA GLU A 92 -20.28 -11.10 -4.62
C GLU A 92 -21.28 -11.88 -5.51
N SER A 93 -21.95 -12.88 -4.93
CA SER A 93 -22.90 -13.75 -5.65
C SER A 93 -24.18 -13.00 -6.00
N GLU A 94 -24.77 -12.30 -5.04
CA GLU A 94 -26.00 -11.52 -5.20
C GLU A 94 -25.81 -10.31 -6.11
N LEU A 95 -24.60 -9.75 -6.13
CA LEU A 95 -24.22 -8.68 -7.05
C LEU A 95 -23.84 -9.20 -8.45
N GLU A 96 -23.83 -10.53 -8.65
CA GLU A 96 -23.42 -11.20 -9.90
C GLU A 96 -22.03 -10.79 -10.38
N LEU A 97 -21.11 -10.52 -9.45
CA LEU A 97 -19.76 -10.09 -9.77
C LEU A 97 -18.90 -11.28 -10.20
N SER A 98 -18.29 -11.19 -11.37
CA SER A 98 -17.20 -12.10 -11.72
C SER A 98 -15.98 -11.85 -10.82
N LYS A 99 -15.14 -12.88 -10.64
CA LYS A 99 -13.86 -12.75 -9.92
C LYS A 99 -12.98 -11.63 -10.49
N LYS A 100 -13.07 -11.39 -11.80
CA LYS A 100 -12.35 -10.30 -12.48
C LYS A 100 -12.92 -8.94 -12.07
N GLU A 101 -14.24 -8.78 -12.02
CA GLU A 101 -14.86 -7.51 -11.58
C GLU A 101 -14.58 -7.23 -10.11
N LEU A 102 -14.76 -8.22 -9.23
CA LEU A 102 -14.45 -8.06 -7.80
C LEU A 102 -12.99 -7.64 -7.56
N SER A 103 -12.03 -8.29 -8.25
CA SER A 103 -10.62 -7.90 -8.15
C SER A 103 -10.35 -6.51 -8.73
N THR A 104 -11.02 -6.13 -9.82
CA THR A 104 -10.93 -4.80 -10.43
C THR A 104 -11.47 -3.72 -9.48
N PHE A 105 -12.65 -3.92 -8.90
CA PHE A 105 -13.29 -2.97 -7.99
C PHE A 105 -12.41 -2.77 -6.75
N THR A 106 -11.93 -3.87 -6.18
CA THR A 106 -11.02 -3.86 -5.03
C THR A 106 -9.72 -3.11 -5.32
N ALA A 107 -9.12 -3.33 -6.50
CA ALA A 107 -7.91 -2.65 -6.92
C ALA A 107 -8.13 -1.15 -7.12
N LEU A 108 -9.22 -0.74 -7.77
CA LEU A 108 -9.58 0.68 -7.93
C LEU A 108 -9.81 1.38 -6.59
N LEU A 109 -10.56 0.75 -5.68
CA LEU A 109 -10.79 1.29 -4.33
C LEU A 109 -9.48 1.45 -3.55
N ARG A 110 -8.56 0.50 -3.64
CA ARG A 110 -7.25 0.57 -2.96
C ARG A 110 -6.29 1.56 -3.62
N ALA A 111 -6.40 1.78 -4.93
CA ALA A 111 -5.61 2.75 -5.67
C ALA A 111 -6.12 4.20 -5.52
N SER A 112 -7.38 4.38 -5.08
CA SER A 112 -8.05 5.69 -4.86
C SER A 112 -7.30 6.68 -3.95
N SER A 113 -6.24 6.23 -3.28
CA SER A 113 -5.23 7.08 -2.64
C SER A 113 -4.60 8.15 -3.56
N ILE A 114 -4.83 8.11 -4.88
CA ILE A 114 -4.48 9.21 -5.80
C ILE A 114 -4.97 10.58 -5.29
N GLY A 115 -6.14 10.65 -4.64
CA GLY A 115 -6.62 11.89 -4.02
C GLY A 115 -5.66 12.44 -2.96
N LYS A 116 -5.05 11.56 -2.14
CA LYS A 116 -4.04 11.97 -1.15
C LYS A 116 -2.80 12.57 -1.82
N TYR A 117 -2.42 12.09 -3.00
CA TYR A 117 -1.31 12.67 -3.76
C TYR A 117 -1.70 14.04 -4.33
N MET A 118 -2.92 14.16 -4.87
CA MET A 118 -3.46 15.44 -5.34
C MET A 118 -3.53 16.48 -4.22
N GLU A 119 -3.74 16.05 -2.98
CA GLU A 119 -3.71 16.89 -1.77
C GLU A 119 -2.31 17.07 -1.15
N SER A 120 -1.24 16.57 -1.78
CA SER A 120 0.14 16.57 -1.24
C SER A 120 0.35 15.81 0.08
N LYS A 121 -0.56 14.90 0.45
CA LYS A 121 -0.49 14.10 1.68
C LYS A 121 0.39 12.85 1.55
N ILE A 122 0.66 12.41 0.33
CA ILE A 122 1.60 11.32 0.03
C ILE A 122 2.51 11.73 -1.13
N SER A 123 3.68 11.09 -1.24
CA SER A 123 4.62 11.40 -2.32
C SER A 123 4.15 10.86 -3.68
N LEU A 124 4.69 11.42 -4.76
CA LEU A 124 4.52 10.89 -6.13
C LEU A 124 4.87 9.41 -6.20
N ASN A 125 5.97 9.01 -5.54
CA ASN A 125 6.44 7.62 -5.56
C ASN A 125 5.48 6.68 -4.83
N ASP A 126 4.96 7.08 -3.68
CA ASP A 126 4.02 6.25 -2.93
C ASP A 126 2.71 6.03 -3.71
N SER A 127 2.19 7.09 -4.36
CA SER A 127 1.01 6.99 -5.20
C SER A 127 1.25 6.11 -6.43
N TYR A 128 2.35 6.34 -7.13
CA TYR A 128 2.77 5.55 -8.28
C TYR A 128 2.94 4.06 -7.92
N ASP A 129 3.69 3.75 -6.86
CA ASP A 129 3.96 2.38 -6.43
C ASP A 129 2.65 1.66 -6.03
N ASN A 130 1.72 2.36 -5.39
CA ASN A 130 0.39 1.80 -5.10
C ASN A 130 -0.37 1.49 -6.38
N ILE A 131 -0.45 2.43 -7.33
CA ILE A 131 -1.15 2.23 -8.62
C ILE A 131 -0.59 1.02 -9.37
N ILE A 132 0.74 0.91 -9.49
CA ILE A 132 1.40 -0.24 -10.14
C ILE A 132 1.11 -1.54 -9.39
N LYS A 133 1.10 -1.50 -8.06
CA LYS A 133 0.80 -2.69 -7.25
C LYS A 133 -0.65 -3.15 -7.48
N GLN A 134 -1.62 -2.24 -7.46
CA GLN A 134 -3.02 -2.61 -7.66
C GLN A 134 -3.30 -3.05 -9.10
N SER A 135 -2.71 -2.39 -10.11
CA SER A 135 -2.92 -2.75 -11.51
C SER A 135 -2.47 -4.19 -11.80
N LYS A 136 -1.42 -4.67 -11.12
CA LYS A 136 -0.93 -6.05 -11.26
C LYS A 136 -1.87 -7.11 -10.66
N ILE A 137 -2.73 -6.73 -9.72
CA ILE A 137 -3.74 -7.63 -9.14
C ILE A 137 -4.86 -7.87 -10.16
N VAL A 138 -5.18 -6.85 -10.95
CA VAL A 138 -6.16 -6.94 -12.04
C VAL A 138 -5.52 -7.64 -13.23
N GLY A 139 -5.48 -8.98 -13.17
CA GLY A 139 -4.96 -9.79 -14.28
C GLY A 139 -5.62 -9.38 -15.59
N MET A 140 -4.79 -9.15 -16.63
CA MET A 140 -5.16 -8.83 -18.02
C MET A 140 -5.56 -7.39 -18.35
N MET A 141 -5.68 -6.45 -17.40
CA MET A 141 -5.94 -5.04 -17.74
C MET A 141 -4.62 -4.29 -17.97
N PRO A 142 -4.43 -3.62 -19.12
CA PRO A 142 -3.28 -2.74 -19.32
C PRO A 142 -3.20 -1.65 -18.26
N LEU A 143 -1.98 -1.32 -17.81
CA LEU A 143 -1.77 -0.29 -16.79
C LEU A 143 -2.36 1.07 -17.20
N ALA A 144 -2.28 1.43 -18.48
CA ALA A 144 -2.84 2.66 -19.00
C ALA A 144 -4.37 2.72 -18.80
N ASP A 145 -5.06 1.62 -19.09
CA ASP A 145 -6.51 1.51 -18.95
C ASP A 145 -6.89 1.55 -17.47
N PHE A 146 -6.19 0.79 -16.62
CA PHE A 146 -6.40 0.84 -15.17
C PHE A 146 -6.25 2.26 -14.61
N PHE A 147 -5.19 2.97 -15.04
CA PHE A 147 -4.97 4.35 -14.61
C PHE A 147 -6.04 5.30 -15.16
N TYR A 148 -6.56 5.06 -16.37
CA TYR A 148 -7.68 5.82 -16.92
C TYR A 148 -8.96 5.62 -16.10
N PHE A 149 -9.37 4.38 -15.80
CA PHE A 149 -10.54 4.12 -14.94
C PHE A 149 -10.38 4.75 -13.55
N LEU A 150 -9.18 4.67 -12.97
CA LEU A 150 -8.87 5.33 -11.70
C LEU A 150 -9.00 6.86 -11.79
N SER A 151 -8.54 7.45 -12.90
CA SER A 151 -8.61 8.90 -13.14
C SER A 151 -10.05 9.37 -13.29
N VAL A 152 -10.86 8.64 -14.06
CA VAL A 152 -12.29 8.93 -14.24
C VAL A 152 -13.01 8.81 -12.90
N TYR A 153 -12.80 7.72 -12.16
CA TYR A 153 -13.38 7.54 -10.83
C TYR A 153 -13.03 8.69 -9.89
N TYR A 154 -11.74 9.04 -9.80
CA TYR A 154 -11.28 10.15 -8.98
C TYR A 154 -11.98 11.45 -9.35
N GLN A 155 -12.04 11.80 -10.65
CA GLN A 155 -12.68 13.02 -11.10
C GLN A 155 -14.19 13.03 -10.83
N CYS A 156 -14.90 11.91 -11.00
CA CYS A 156 -16.31 11.81 -10.64
C CYS A 156 -16.53 12.01 -9.13
N ASP A 157 -15.68 11.41 -8.30
CA ASP A 157 -15.76 11.54 -6.82
C ASP A 157 -15.54 12.99 -6.39
N ILE A 158 -14.44 13.63 -6.80
CA ILE A 158 -14.19 15.04 -6.42
C ILE A 158 -15.17 16.02 -7.07
N ALA A 159 -15.66 15.76 -8.29
CA ALA A 159 -16.66 16.60 -8.93
C ALA A 159 -18.01 16.55 -8.21
N SER A 160 -18.34 15.46 -7.52
CA SER A 160 -19.60 15.36 -6.78
C SER A 160 -19.73 16.34 -5.61
N TYR A 161 -18.62 16.96 -5.17
CA TYR A 161 -18.56 18.02 -4.15
C TYR A 161 -18.50 19.43 -4.76
N THR A 162 -19.17 19.62 -5.89
CA THR A 162 -19.31 20.92 -6.56
C THR A 162 -20.79 21.25 -6.70
N GLY A 163 -21.13 22.53 -6.65
CA GLY A 163 -22.52 23.00 -6.76
C GLY A 163 -23.19 22.59 -8.07
N ASP A 164 -22.47 22.63 -9.19
CA ASP A 164 -23.01 22.24 -10.50
C ASP A 164 -23.30 20.73 -10.61
N ALA A 165 -22.72 19.92 -9.72
CA ALA A 165 -22.99 18.49 -9.61
C ALA A 165 -24.15 18.15 -8.65
N GLY A 166 -24.78 19.14 -8.02
CA GLY A 166 -25.75 18.93 -6.94
C GLY A 166 -25.12 18.58 -5.60
N GLY A 167 -23.80 18.78 -5.46
CA GLY A 167 -23.06 18.64 -4.21
C GLY A 167 -23.08 19.90 -3.37
N ILE A 168 -22.47 19.81 -2.18
CA ILE A 168 -22.16 21.02 -1.41
C ILE A 168 -20.97 21.72 -2.08
N PRO A 169 -21.08 23.01 -2.44
CA PRO A 169 -19.97 23.76 -3.02
C PRO A 169 -18.74 23.75 -2.12
N TYR A 170 -17.64 23.17 -2.61
CA TYR A 170 -16.41 22.99 -1.84
C TYR A 170 -15.20 22.79 -2.76
N LEU A 171 -15.32 21.97 -3.80
CA LEU A 171 -14.19 21.57 -4.66
C LEU A 171 -14.19 22.21 -6.06
N GLU A 172 -14.91 23.30 -6.28
CA GLU A 172 -14.98 23.98 -7.58
C GLU A 172 -13.59 24.41 -8.07
N HIS A 173 -12.74 24.89 -7.17
CA HIS A 173 -11.37 25.32 -7.46
C HIS A 173 -10.47 24.23 -8.06
N LEU A 174 -10.87 22.96 -7.99
CA LEU A 174 -10.14 21.86 -8.62
C LEU A 174 -10.32 21.80 -10.14
N PHE A 175 -11.35 22.43 -10.69
CA PHE A 175 -11.73 22.31 -12.10
C PHE A 175 -11.68 23.64 -12.84
N GLU A 176 -11.49 23.57 -14.15
CA GLU A 176 -11.74 24.69 -15.05
C GLU A 176 -13.20 24.65 -15.53
N TYR A 177 -13.83 25.83 -15.64
CA TYR A 177 -15.21 25.97 -16.08
C TYR A 177 -15.32 26.87 -17.31
N GLN A 178 -16.27 26.53 -18.19
CA GLN A 178 -16.71 27.37 -19.28
C GLN A 178 -18.24 27.40 -19.29
N LYS A 179 -18.83 28.61 -19.27
CA LYS A 179 -20.29 28.81 -19.24
C LYS A 179 -21.00 28.05 -18.10
N GLY A 180 -20.36 27.93 -16.94
CA GLY A 180 -20.92 27.25 -15.76
C GLY A 180 -20.79 25.73 -15.77
N GLU A 181 -20.14 25.15 -16.78
CA GLU A 181 -19.90 23.70 -16.86
C GLU A 181 -18.41 23.39 -16.82
N LYS A 182 -18.05 22.20 -16.31
CA LYS A 182 -16.66 21.74 -16.26
C LYS A 182 -16.15 21.51 -17.68
N ILE A 183 -14.95 21.99 -17.98
CA ILE A 183 -14.37 21.82 -19.31
C ILE A 183 -13.90 20.37 -19.48
N TYR A 184 -14.42 19.67 -20.47
CA TYR A 184 -13.95 18.35 -20.86
C TYR A 184 -12.81 18.45 -21.89
N CYS A 185 -11.75 17.66 -21.73
CA CYS A 185 -10.63 17.59 -22.66
C CYS A 185 -10.73 16.33 -23.52
N GLU A 186 -11.20 16.48 -24.76
CA GLU A 186 -11.34 15.38 -25.73
C GLU A 186 -10.07 14.55 -25.90
N LYS A 187 -8.90 15.21 -25.93
CA LYS A 187 -7.60 14.53 -26.10
C LYS A 187 -7.26 13.61 -24.92
N LYS A 188 -7.52 14.07 -23.69
CA LYS A 188 -7.23 13.30 -22.47
C LYS A 188 -8.39 12.39 -22.07
N LYS A 189 -9.58 12.59 -22.66
CA LYS A 189 -10.86 12.01 -22.25
C LYS A 189 -11.18 12.22 -20.77
N LEU A 190 -10.76 13.37 -20.23
CA LEU A 190 -10.88 13.72 -18.82
C LEU A 190 -11.31 15.17 -18.66
N LEU A 191 -11.89 15.52 -17.52
CA LEU A 191 -12.15 16.91 -17.15
C LEU A 191 -10.83 17.66 -16.95
N LYS A 192 -10.81 18.93 -17.35
CA LYS A 192 -9.69 19.83 -17.07
C LYS A 192 -9.68 20.21 -15.59
N LEU A 193 -8.59 19.88 -14.92
CA LEU A 193 -8.31 20.34 -13.58
C LEU A 193 -7.61 21.70 -13.63
N SER A 194 -7.68 22.47 -12.56
CA SER A 194 -6.90 23.71 -12.45
C SER A 194 -5.40 23.45 -12.55
N GLU A 195 -4.63 24.47 -12.92
CA GLU A 195 -3.21 24.36 -13.32
C GLU A 195 -2.37 23.51 -12.35
N VAL A 196 -2.49 23.77 -11.04
CA VAL A 196 -1.75 23.04 -9.99
C VAL A 196 -2.05 21.54 -10.01
N TYR A 197 -3.32 21.17 -10.16
CA TYR A 197 -3.76 19.77 -10.16
C TYR A 197 -3.51 19.10 -11.50
N THR A 198 -3.58 19.84 -12.60
CA THR A 198 -3.15 19.37 -13.93
C THR A 198 -1.66 19.03 -13.92
N HIS A 199 -0.80 19.87 -13.34
CA HIS A 199 0.62 19.57 -13.22
C HIS A 199 0.90 18.30 -12.39
N LYS A 200 0.21 18.11 -11.27
CA LYS A 200 0.31 16.88 -10.47
C LYS A 200 -0.15 15.66 -11.25
N TYR A 201 -1.29 15.75 -11.90
CA TYR A 201 -1.82 14.68 -12.74
C TYR A 201 -0.84 14.29 -13.84
N ASP A 202 -0.33 15.28 -14.59
CA ASP A 202 0.59 15.06 -15.70
C ASP A 202 1.91 14.47 -15.23
N THR A 203 2.42 14.90 -14.07
CA THR A 203 3.62 14.31 -13.45
C THR A 203 3.44 12.82 -13.17
N LEU A 204 2.30 12.43 -12.56
CA LEU A 204 1.98 11.04 -12.28
C LEU A 204 1.73 10.23 -13.56
N SER A 205 0.96 10.79 -14.49
CA SER A 205 0.63 10.18 -15.78
C SER A 205 1.88 9.90 -16.61
N ASN A 206 2.79 10.88 -16.73
CA ASN A 206 4.06 10.72 -17.44
C ASN A 206 4.90 9.58 -16.85
N LYS A 207 4.98 9.50 -15.52
CA LYS A 207 5.70 8.42 -14.84
C LYS A 207 5.11 7.04 -15.13
N ILE A 208 3.79 6.93 -15.21
CA ILE A 208 3.08 5.70 -15.58
C ILE A 208 3.33 5.34 -17.06
N LEU A 209 3.31 6.34 -17.95
CA LEU A 209 3.58 6.15 -19.39
C LEU A 209 5.02 5.69 -19.65
N GLU A 210 6.01 6.25 -18.94
CA GLU A 210 7.41 5.81 -19.00
C GLU A 210 7.57 4.35 -18.60
N TYR A 211 6.91 3.93 -17.52
CA TYR A 211 6.89 2.52 -17.12
C TYR A 211 6.31 1.65 -18.23
N ASN A 212 5.16 2.02 -18.80
CA ASN A 212 4.51 1.24 -19.84
C ASN A 212 5.40 1.10 -21.09
N LYS A 213 6.05 2.20 -21.54
CA LYS A 213 7.04 2.17 -22.63
C LYS A 213 8.21 1.22 -22.34
N SER A 214 8.72 1.24 -21.10
CA SER A 214 9.82 0.35 -20.70
C SER A 214 9.43 -1.14 -20.76
N GLN A 215 8.17 -1.49 -20.44
CA GLN A 215 7.67 -2.86 -20.52
C GLN A 215 7.40 -3.30 -21.96
N ILE A 216 6.83 -2.43 -22.79
CA ILE A 216 6.61 -2.71 -24.22
C ILE A 216 7.95 -2.95 -24.94
N ASN A 217 8.98 -2.15 -24.64
CA ASN A 217 10.32 -2.35 -25.20
C ASN A 217 10.95 -3.67 -24.74
N LYS A 218 10.74 -4.10 -23.49
CA LYS A 218 11.17 -5.43 -23.02
C LYS A 218 10.44 -6.57 -23.74
N ASN A 219 9.15 -6.41 -24.04
CA ASN A 219 8.35 -7.43 -24.72
C ASN A 219 8.59 -7.47 -26.23
N LYS A 220 8.88 -6.34 -26.90
CA LYS A 220 9.23 -6.30 -28.34
C LYS A 220 10.53 -7.04 -28.64
N VAL A 221 11.50 -7.04 -27.71
CA VAL A 221 12.74 -7.81 -27.84
C VAL A 221 12.48 -9.33 -27.78
N ASN A 222 11.34 -9.77 -27.23
CA ASN A 222 10.98 -11.20 -27.09
C ASN A 222 10.08 -11.76 -28.22
N LEU A 223 9.57 -10.93 -29.14
CA LEU A 223 8.55 -11.33 -30.14
C LEU A 223 9.08 -11.44 -31.58
N ALA A 224 10.38 -11.32 -31.80
CA ALA A 224 11.02 -11.46 -33.11
C ALA A 224 12.09 -12.58 -33.09
N THR A 225 11.68 -13.81 -32.78
CA THR A 225 12.52 -15.00 -33.05
C THR A 225 11.61 -16.20 -33.33
N GLN A 226 11.18 -16.36 -34.59
CA GLN A 226 11.03 -17.69 -35.17
C GLN A 226 12.23 -17.86 -36.11
N ASP A 227 12.92 -18.98 -35.91
CA ASP A 227 14.18 -19.42 -36.54
C ASP A 227 15.49 -18.76 -36.07
N ILE A 228 15.78 -18.86 -34.77
CA ILE A 228 17.17 -18.76 -34.29
C ILE A 228 17.52 -20.00 -33.47
N SER A 229 18.45 -20.82 -33.97
CA SER A 229 19.10 -21.88 -33.21
C SER A 229 19.88 -21.25 -32.04
N LEU A 230 19.39 -21.45 -30.82
CA LEU A 230 20.02 -20.94 -29.60
C LEU A 230 21.28 -21.74 -29.28
N LYS A 231 22.45 -21.13 -29.50
CA LYS A 231 23.70 -21.55 -28.85
C LYS A 231 23.84 -20.78 -27.54
N VAL A 232 23.68 -21.47 -26.42
CA VAL A 232 23.94 -20.89 -25.10
C VAL A 232 25.43 -20.60 -25.01
N LEU A 233 25.80 -19.34 -25.16
CA LEU A 233 27.19 -18.87 -25.08
C LEU A 233 27.66 -18.77 -23.63
N ASP A 234 26.81 -18.37 -22.69
CA ASP A 234 27.10 -18.42 -21.25
C ASP A 234 25.89 -18.13 -20.35
N LYS A 235 25.99 -18.42 -19.05
CA LYS A 235 24.96 -18.11 -18.04
C LYS A 235 25.21 -16.74 -17.39
N ILE A 236 24.22 -15.84 -17.45
CA ILE A 236 24.29 -14.54 -16.76
C ILE A 236 23.88 -14.69 -15.30
N ASP A 237 24.78 -14.34 -14.39
CA ASP A 237 24.52 -14.30 -12.95
C ASP A 237 23.84 -12.97 -12.55
N LEU A 238 22.58 -13.05 -12.13
CA LEU A 238 21.74 -11.93 -11.67
C LEU A 238 22.28 -11.27 -10.39
N SER A 239 23.20 -11.91 -9.65
CA SER A 239 23.86 -11.34 -8.46
C SER A 239 24.65 -10.06 -8.78
N LYS A 240 25.06 -9.87 -10.04
CA LYS A 240 25.85 -8.71 -10.50
C LYS A 240 25.03 -7.43 -10.63
N PHE A 241 23.70 -7.52 -10.53
CA PHE A 241 22.78 -6.38 -10.72
C PHE A 241 22.02 -5.98 -9.44
N GLU A 242 22.21 -6.69 -8.31
CA GLU A 242 21.70 -6.22 -7.00
C GLU A 242 22.49 -4.98 -6.56
N LYS A 243 21.79 -3.86 -6.28
CA LYS A 243 22.44 -2.70 -5.64
C LYS A 243 23.04 -3.14 -4.30
N PRO A 244 24.31 -2.81 -4.02
CA PRO A 244 24.95 -3.23 -2.77
C PRO A 244 24.19 -2.62 -1.59
N LYS A 245 23.72 -3.49 -0.70
CA LYS A 245 23.12 -3.10 0.58
C LYS A 245 24.17 -2.36 1.41
N LYS A 246 23.91 -1.11 1.76
CA LYS A 246 24.89 -0.21 2.40
C LYS A 246 25.39 -0.73 3.75
N GLU A 247 24.56 -1.47 4.44
CA GLU A 247 24.84 -2.08 5.74
C GLU A 247 25.70 -3.34 5.65
N ILE A 248 25.82 -3.97 4.47
CA ILE A 248 26.55 -5.23 4.28
C ILE A 248 28.02 -4.94 3.98
N LYS A 249 28.92 -5.50 4.79
CA LYS A 249 30.38 -5.44 4.59
C LYS A 249 30.86 -6.75 3.99
N LYS A 250 31.52 -6.69 2.83
CA LYS A 250 31.97 -7.89 2.08
C LYS A 250 33.04 -8.72 2.80
N ASN A 251 33.85 -8.09 3.66
CA ASN A 251 35.00 -8.72 4.32
C ASN A 251 34.73 -9.10 5.78
N LYS A 252 33.47 -9.14 6.19
CA LYS A 252 33.05 -9.45 7.56
C LYS A 252 31.83 -10.34 7.56
N GLU A 253 31.64 -11.12 8.62
CA GLU A 253 30.37 -11.81 8.84
C GLU A 253 29.27 -10.78 9.14
N ASN A 254 28.17 -10.84 8.38
CA ASN A 254 27.06 -9.90 8.54
C ASN A 254 25.94 -10.60 9.29
N LEU A 255 25.63 -10.11 10.48
CA LEU A 255 24.62 -10.68 11.36
C LEU A 255 23.63 -9.60 11.79
N TYR A 256 22.37 -9.99 11.96
CA TYR A 256 21.29 -9.08 12.30
C TYR A 256 20.91 -9.24 13.76
N ILE A 257 20.88 -8.13 14.50
CA ILE A 257 20.36 -8.08 15.87
C ILE A 257 19.03 -7.34 15.82
N ILE A 258 17.97 -7.98 16.30
CA ILE A 258 16.61 -7.46 16.15
C ILE A 258 16.13 -6.93 17.50
N ASP A 259 15.61 -5.70 17.47
CA ASP A 259 15.00 -5.02 18.61
C ASP A 259 13.53 -5.48 18.83
N THR A 260 13.04 -5.39 20.07
CA THR A 260 11.69 -5.81 20.47
C THR A 260 10.61 -5.07 19.69
N ASN A 261 10.75 -3.75 19.51
CA ASN A 261 9.77 -2.94 18.78
C ASN A 261 9.56 -3.41 17.34
N VAL A 262 10.62 -3.95 16.71
CA VAL A 262 10.53 -4.49 15.35
C VAL A 262 9.61 -5.71 15.28
N PHE A 263 9.59 -6.54 16.32
CA PHE A 263 8.68 -7.70 16.41
C PHE A 263 7.24 -7.29 16.67
N VAL A 264 7.01 -6.21 17.41
CA VAL A 264 5.67 -5.66 17.64
C VAL A 264 5.08 -5.12 16.34
N ASP A 265 5.87 -4.40 15.55
CA ASP A 265 5.46 -3.79 14.28
C ASP A 265 5.41 -4.79 13.11
N TYR A 266 6.33 -5.76 13.09
CA TYR A 266 6.48 -6.71 11.99
C TYR A 266 6.92 -8.10 12.50
N PRO A 267 5.97 -8.91 13.01
CA PRO A 267 6.28 -10.15 13.73
C PRO A 267 7.00 -11.22 12.90
N ASP A 268 6.88 -11.17 11.57
CA ASP A 268 7.50 -12.14 10.65
C ASP A 268 8.86 -11.68 10.10
N ILE A 269 9.52 -10.72 10.75
CA ILE A 269 10.76 -10.10 10.26
C ILE A 269 11.89 -11.09 10.00
N ILE A 270 12.01 -12.13 10.84
CA ILE A 270 13.05 -13.17 10.71
C ILE A 270 12.94 -13.85 9.34
N SER A 271 11.74 -14.13 8.86
CA SER A 271 11.52 -14.79 7.56
C SER A 271 12.01 -13.95 6.36
N LYS A 272 12.17 -12.63 6.55
CA LYS A 272 12.58 -11.69 5.50
C LYS A 272 14.09 -11.48 5.43
N ILE A 273 14.81 -11.81 6.50
CA ILE A 273 16.27 -11.76 6.53
C ILE A 273 16.79 -12.98 5.76
N ASN A 274 17.63 -12.75 4.75
CA ASN A 274 18.24 -13.83 3.94
C ASN A 274 18.90 -14.88 4.85
N LYS A 275 18.65 -16.17 4.59
CA LYS A 275 19.15 -17.29 5.40
C LYS A 275 20.67 -17.33 5.54
N LYS A 276 21.41 -16.69 4.62
CA LYS A 276 22.88 -16.58 4.69
C LYS A 276 23.41 -15.68 5.81
N TYR A 277 22.55 -14.86 6.43
CA TYR A 277 22.94 -13.96 7.51
C TYR A 277 22.40 -14.51 8.84
N PRO A 278 23.24 -14.74 9.85
CA PRO A 278 22.77 -15.13 11.18
C PRO A 278 21.84 -14.06 11.78
N VAL A 279 20.86 -14.50 12.55
CA VAL A 279 20.01 -13.61 13.35
C VAL A 279 20.32 -13.86 14.82
N ILE A 280 20.60 -12.80 15.55
CA ILE A 280 20.92 -12.83 16.97
C ILE A 280 19.80 -12.11 17.72
N LEU A 281 19.24 -12.78 18.73
CA LEU A 281 18.24 -12.21 19.62
C LEU A 281 18.86 -12.04 21.01
N SER A 282 18.72 -10.85 21.59
CA SER A 282 19.05 -10.68 22.99
C SER A 282 18.04 -11.45 23.85
N ALA A 283 18.51 -12.12 24.90
CA ALA A 283 17.62 -12.69 25.92
C ALA A 283 16.64 -11.63 26.47
N LYS A 284 17.03 -10.35 26.49
CA LYS A 284 16.16 -9.26 26.90
C LYS A 284 14.96 -9.07 25.97
N VAL A 285 15.13 -9.24 24.66
CA VAL A 285 14.05 -9.12 23.67
C VAL A 285 12.99 -10.19 23.88
N ILE A 286 13.40 -11.42 24.21
CA ILE A 286 12.47 -12.52 24.51
C ILE A 286 11.69 -12.22 25.80
N ASP A 287 12.39 -11.81 26.86
CA ASP A 287 11.77 -11.41 28.13
C ASP A 287 10.77 -10.26 27.96
N GLU A 288 11.07 -9.26 27.13
CA GLU A 288 10.15 -8.17 26.83
C GLU A 288 8.92 -8.64 26.06
N LEU A 289 9.09 -9.47 25.02
CA LEU A 289 7.95 -10.02 24.28
C LEU A 289 7.03 -10.85 25.19
N ASP A 290 7.57 -11.67 26.09
CA ASP A 290 6.76 -12.45 27.03
C ASP A 290 6.02 -11.55 28.02
N ASN A 291 6.66 -10.49 28.53
CA ASN A 291 6.04 -9.52 29.43
C ASN A 291 4.94 -8.69 28.75
N LEU A 292 5.09 -8.39 27.45
CA LEU A 292 4.13 -7.62 26.66
C LEU A 292 2.86 -8.43 26.34
N LYS A 293 2.91 -9.76 26.42
CA LYS A 293 1.76 -10.67 26.18
C LYS A 293 0.56 -10.40 27.10
N SER A 294 0.80 -9.85 28.30
CA SER A 294 -0.24 -9.59 29.32
C SER A 294 -0.68 -8.12 29.42
N LYS A 295 0.09 -7.18 28.87
CA LYS A 295 -0.07 -5.73 29.10
C LYS A 295 -0.61 -4.93 27.90
N LEU A 296 -0.74 -5.54 26.73
CA LEU A 296 -1.09 -4.85 25.47
C LEU A 296 -2.53 -5.10 25.00
N ASP A 297 -2.99 -4.25 24.08
CA ASP A 297 -4.28 -4.34 23.40
C ASP A 297 -4.41 -5.61 22.52
N ASN A 298 -5.62 -5.86 21.98
CA ASN A 298 -5.92 -7.08 21.22
C ASN A 298 -5.07 -7.25 19.95
N GLU A 299 -4.59 -6.17 19.31
CA GLU A 299 -3.84 -6.24 18.06
C GLU A 299 -2.34 -6.46 18.33
N SER A 300 -1.72 -5.65 19.19
CA SER A 300 -0.32 -5.80 19.55
C SER A 300 -0.06 -7.13 20.27
N LYS A 301 -1.01 -7.61 21.10
CA LYS A 301 -0.94 -8.96 21.70
C LYS A 301 -0.90 -10.06 20.65
N ARG A 302 -1.66 -9.92 19.56
CA ARG A 302 -1.64 -10.88 18.44
C ARG A 302 -0.30 -10.84 17.70
N ASN A 303 0.29 -9.66 17.52
CA ASN A 303 1.61 -9.54 16.89
C ASN A 303 2.71 -10.14 17.75
N VAL A 304 2.73 -9.88 19.05
CA VAL A 304 3.68 -10.50 19.99
C VAL A 304 3.57 -12.03 19.97
N GLN A 305 2.37 -12.59 19.98
CA GLN A 305 2.17 -14.04 19.87
C GLN A 305 2.69 -14.61 18.54
N LYS A 306 2.47 -13.90 17.43
CA LYS A 306 3.02 -14.28 16.12
C LYS A 306 4.54 -14.22 16.11
N ALA A 307 5.13 -13.19 16.72
CA ALA A 307 6.57 -13.03 16.82
C ALA A 307 7.21 -14.19 17.58
N LEU A 308 6.69 -14.56 18.76
CA LEU A 308 7.17 -15.71 19.54
C LEU A 308 7.04 -17.02 18.75
N LYS A 309 5.90 -17.24 18.06
CA LYS A 309 5.72 -18.41 17.20
C LYS A 309 6.72 -18.41 16.03
N SER A 310 7.00 -17.25 15.45
CA SER A 310 7.96 -17.08 14.36
C SER A 310 9.38 -17.37 14.84
N ILE A 311 9.79 -16.85 16.00
CA ILE A 311 11.08 -17.13 16.63
C ILE A 311 11.24 -18.64 16.82
N ASN A 312 10.27 -19.29 17.47
CA ASN A 312 10.34 -20.73 17.74
C ASN A 312 10.43 -21.56 16.45
N GLY A 313 9.65 -21.24 15.42
CA GLY A 313 9.72 -21.94 14.14
C GLY A 313 11.02 -21.71 13.35
N HIS A 314 11.78 -20.67 13.68
CA HIS A 314 13.05 -20.35 13.03
C HIS A 314 14.28 -20.84 13.78
N LEU A 315 14.16 -21.27 15.04
CA LEU A 315 15.28 -21.86 15.80
C LEU A 315 15.84 -23.11 15.11
N ASP A 316 14.98 -23.93 14.50
CA ASP A 316 15.38 -25.19 13.86
C ASP A 316 15.63 -25.07 12.34
N THR A 317 15.29 -23.93 11.72
CA THR A 317 15.24 -23.80 10.24
C THR A 317 16.25 -22.83 9.65
N ARG A 318 16.97 -22.08 10.50
CA ARG A 318 18.04 -21.15 10.12
C ARG A 318 19.02 -20.96 11.28
N ASP A 319 20.11 -20.25 11.02
CA ASP A 319 21.01 -19.76 12.06
C ASP A 319 20.37 -18.59 12.82
N LEU A 320 19.66 -18.95 13.91
CA LEU A 320 19.04 -18.05 14.87
C LEU A 320 19.62 -18.34 16.25
N ARG A 321 20.36 -17.39 16.84
CA ARG A 321 21.05 -17.56 18.12
C ARG A 321 20.47 -16.63 19.18
N MET A 322 20.40 -17.09 20.41
CA MET A 322 20.04 -16.28 21.55
C MET A 322 21.29 -15.93 22.36
N GLU A 323 21.46 -14.65 22.69
CA GLU A 323 22.64 -14.13 23.37
C GLU A 323 22.26 -13.36 24.63
N ILE A 324 22.99 -13.60 25.71
CA ILE A 324 22.82 -12.87 26.97
C ILE A 324 23.58 -11.55 26.89
N SER A 325 23.03 -10.47 27.46
CA SER A 325 23.73 -9.18 27.54
C SER A 325 25.00 -9.28 28.39
N ASP A 326 26.07 -8.61 27.97
CA ASP A 326 27.31 -8.48 28.75
C ASP A 326 27.58 -7.01 29.08
N ILE A 327 27.27 -6.64 30.31
CA ILE A 327 27.32 -5.27 30.81
C ILE A 327 28.76 -4.74 30.82
N SER A 328 29.77 -5.60 30.87
CA SER A 328 31.19 -5.18 30.88
C SER A 328 31.62 -4.52 29.57
N LEU A 329 30.92 -4.81 28.46
CA LEU A 329 31.20 -4.24 27.14
C LEU A 329 30.60 -2.84 26.96
N LEU A 330 29.70 -2.42 27.85
CA LEU A 330 29.01 -1.14 27.75
C LEU A 330 29.87 -0.01 28.34
N PRO A 331 29.99 1.15 27.67
CA PRO A 331 30.70 2.29 28.24
C PRO A 331 30.08 2.76 29.57
N VAL A 332 30.92 3.30 30.46
CA VAL A 332 30.53 3.68 31.83
C VAL A 332 29.43 4.74 31.88
N ASP A 333 29.34 5.60 30.87
CA ASP A 333 28.35 6.69 30.79
C ASP A 333 26.92 6.20 30.44
N PHE A 334 26.76 4.92 30.08
CA PHE A 334 25.48 4.36 29.69
C PHE A 334 24.80 3.64 30.86
N ASN A 335 23.49 3.85 31.00
CA ASN A 335 22.68 3.16 32.01
C ASN A 335 22.67 1.63 31.79
N LYS A 336 23.25 0.87 32.73
CA LYS A 336 23.37 -0.60 32.68
C LYS A 336 22.05 -1.35 32.81
N HIS A 337 21.00 -0.70 33.31
CA HIS A 337 19.66 -1.30 33.52
C HIS A 337 18.68 -1.02 32.37
N SER A 338 19.07 -0.21 31.38
CA SER A 338 18.22 0.09 30.22
C SER A 338 18.17 -1.13 29.28
N PRO A 339 16.97 -1.60 28.87
CA PRO A 339 16.85 -2.71 27.93
C PRO A 339 17.51 -2.45 26.58
N ASP A 340 17.36 -1.24 26.04
CA ASP A 340 18.07 -0.78 24.83
C ASP A 340 19.58 -1.01 24.95
N ASN A 341 20.15 -0.67 26.12
CA ASN A 341 21.57 -0.80 26.36
C ASN A 341 21.97 -2.28 26.55
N GLN A 342 21.08 -3.13 27.07
CA GLN A 342 21.29 -4.58 27.12
C GLN A 342 21.34 -5.19 25.72
N ILE A 343 20.44 -4.79 24.81
CA ILE A 343 20.49 -5.18 23.39
C ILE A 343 21.78 -4.67 22.74
N LEU A 344 22.17 -3.43 23.05
CA LEU A 344 23.39 -2.82 22.55
C LEU A 344 24.66 -3.60 22.95
N THR A 345 24.70 -4.16 24.17
CA THR A 345 25.84 -5.00 24.60
C THR A 345 25.98 -6.27 23.76
N VAL A 346 24.87 -6.87 23.34
CA VAL A 346 24.89 -8.03 22.43
C VAL A 346 25.50 -7.62 21.10
N ALA A 347 25.18 -6.43 20.58
CA ALA A 347 25.83 -5.91 19.37
C ALA A 347 27.32 -5.65 19.54
N LEU A 348 27.75 -5.22 20.73
CA LEU A 348 29.16 -5.00 21.03
C LEU A 348 29.97 -6.30 21.12
N LYS A 349 29.37 -7.43 21.55
CA LYS A 349 30.04 -8.75 21.53
C LYS A 349 30.54 -9.12 20.13
N PHE A 350 29.77 -8.78 19.11
CA PHE A 350 30.08 -9.11 17.72
C PHE A 350 30.79 -7.97 16.97
N LYS A 351 31.35 -6.98 17.67
CA LYS A 351 31.98 -5.80 17.04
C LYS A 351 33.18 -6.13 16.14
N SER A 352 33.84 -7.27 16.36
CA SER A 352 34.88 -7.80 15.46
C SER A 352 34.33 -8.04 14.04
N GLU A 353 33.07 -8.47 13.95
CA GLU A 353 32.34 -8.72 12.71
C GLU A 353 31.56 -7.46 12.24
N ASN A 354 30.44 -7.65 11.52
CA ASN A 354 29.51 -6.59 11.17
C ASN A 354 28.12 -6.85 11.76
N PRO A 355 27.91 -6.48 13.04
CA PRO A 355 26.59 -6.50 13.65
C PRO A 355 25.73 -5.38 13.05
N ILE A 356 24.56 -5.75 12.56
CA ILE A 356 23.57 -4.85 11.97
C ILE A 356 22.37 -4.82 12.92
N LEU A 357 22.25 -3.72 13.66
CA LEU A 357 21.13 -3.52 14.58
C LEU A 357 19.90 -3.05 13.78
N LEU A 358 18.87 -3.91 13.74
CA LEU A 358 17.57 -3.64 13.15
C LEU A 358 16.65 -3.07 14.25
N THR A 359 16.47 -1.75 14.22
CA THR A 359 15.65 -1.01 15.19
C THR A 359 15.04 0.22 14.53
N SER A 360 13.82 0.57 14.94
CA SER A 360 13.18 1.83 14.54
C SER A 360 13.32 2.92 15.60
N ASP A 361 13.93 2.64 16.76
CA ASP A 361 14.12 3.62 17.81
C ASP A 361 15.27 4.58 17.48
N ASN A 362 15.02 5.89 17.59
CA ASN A 362 16.02 6.90 17.23
C ASN A 362 17.14 6.97 18.27
N GLY A 363 16.82 6.81 19.56
CA GLY A 363 17.80 6.87 20.64
C GLY A 363 18.81 5.74 20.55
N LEU A 364 18.34 4.51 20.38
CA LEU A 364 19.16 3.32 20.20
C LEU A 364 20.01 3.39 18.92
N GLN A 365 19.46 3.93 17.82
CA GLN A 365 20.25 4.17 16.59
C GLN A 365 21.40 5.15 16.82
N VAL A 366 21.16 6.27 17.50
CA VAL A 366 22.20 7.27 17.79
C VAL A 366 23.31 6.66 18.63
N LYS A 367 22.94 5.91 19.69
CA LYS A 367 23.88 5.18 20.54
C LYS A 367 24.72 4.17 19.75
N ALA A 368 24.07 3.32 18.95
CA ALA A 368 24.74 2.30 18.15
C ALA A 368 25.70 2.90 17.12
N LYS A 369 25.27 3.94 16.39
CA LYS A 369 26.13 4.66 15.43
C LYS A 369 27.31 5.32 16.15
N GLY A 370 27.10 5.93 17.31
CA GLY A 370 28.16 6.50 18.15
C GLY A 370 29.22 5.46 18.55
N LEU A 371 28.81 4.20 18.76
CA LEU A 371 29.71 3.08 19.06
C LEU A 371 30.31 2.39 17.82
N LYS A 372 30.10 2.97 16.63
CA LYS A 372 30.53 2.46 15.32
C LYS A 372 29.87 1.15 14.90
N LEU A 373 28.66 0.88 15.38
CA LEU A 373 27.84 -0.25 14.96
C LEU A 373 26.97 0.14 13.76
N THR A 374 26.68 -0.83 12.90
CA THR A 374 25.82 -0.62 11.74
C THR A 374 24.36 -0.71 12.20
N THR A 375 23.51 0.19 11.72
CA THR A 375 22.07 0.19 12.05
C THR A 375 21.24 0.24 10.78
N ILE A 376 20.04 -0.32 10.81
CA ILE A 376 19.05 -0.17 9.75
C ILE A 376 17.66 -0.08 10.37
N THR A 377 16.82 0.81 9.86
CA THR A 377 15.43 0.89 10.31
C THR A 377 14.58 -0.20 9.68
N LEU A 378 13.48 -0.59 10.34
CA LEU A 378 12.52 -1.53 9.74
C LEU A 378 12.02 -1.02 8.38
N ARG A 379 11.73 0.28 8.26
CA ARG A 379 11.30 0.91 7.01
C ARG A 379 12.35 0.79 5.91
N GLU A 380 13.62 1.09 6.20
CA GLU A 380 14.71 0.97 5.23
C GLU A 380 14.93 -0.48 4.82
N PHE A 381 14.93 -1.40 5.78
CA PHE A 381 15.08 -2.83 5.54
C PHE A 381 13.97 -3.36 4.60
N LEU A 382 12.71 -3.05 4.88
CA LEU A 382 11.58 -3.45 4.04
C LEU A 382 11.63 -2.80 2.65
N ASN A 383 12.09 -1.56 2.56
CA ASN A 383 12.26 -0.89 1.26
C ASN A 383 13.35 -1.53 0.40
N GLN A 384 14.39 -2.13 1.01
CA GLN A 384 15.36 -2.91 0.26
C GLN A 384 14.78 -4.20 -0.31
N LEU A 385 13.84 -4.84 0.38
CA LEU A 385 13.20 -6.07 -0.09
C LEU A 385 12.29 -5.83 -1.31
N LYS A 386 11.68 -4.64 -1.41
CA LYS A 386 10.83 -4.25 -2.54
C LYS A 386 11.61 -3.98 -3.84
N ARG A 387 12.94 -3.87 -3.75
CA ARG A 387 13.85 -3.53 -4.86
C ARG A 387 14.57 -4.73 -5.46
N ARG A 388 14.20 -5.95 -5.05
CA ARG A 388 14.70 -7.22 -5.58
C ARG A 388 13.88 -7.73 -6.75
#